data_AF-A0A661K5E6-F1
#
_entry.id   AF-A0A661K5E6-F1
#
_cell.length_a   1.000
_cell.length_b   1.000
_cell.length_c   1.000
_cell.angle_alpha   90.00
_cell.angle_beta   90.00
_cell.angle_gamma   90.00
#
_symmetry.space_group_name_H-M   'P 1'
#
loop_
_entity.id
_entity.type
_entity.pdbx_description
1 polymer ?
#
loop_
_entity_poly.entity_id
_entity_poly.type
_entity_poly.pdbx_seq_one_letter_code
_entity_poly.pdbx_strand_id
1 'polypeptide(L)'
;ILIKIEGKIFIKGLSLESLLDAYKNLAPESYEQQRLAILDEHSFLKNITEIPITNKLCAIIFEILPYFVSKPDRQMRKKYTREEVLELIIDQLNISELPSQQTRYSLNIEGLKEALFKLEKIKYLPGELQPGLISRNKFQAWFLESLKNKIIEDEKKRLQKIISRRQKFANTNEKLLTVLLSVAEKGSLEIDGFGFYATSLKGEFIIYKRTGAYALKDYYGRTYLFPDCRVAISTNGSLAPFVIENYKHPFLQKHAPGQKICMRNTVLPTVFNAKNVIFALQEGINALLYGYDYRRRNGYHSLDSVPLPGGSINFDDYMIPRDHPVLKNGLVQITNEFR
;
A
#
# COMPACT_ATOMS: atom_id res chain seq x y z
N ILE A 1 -0.95 27.22 -6.26
CA ILE A 1 -1.11 27.51 -7.70
C ILE A 1 -2.36 26.87 -8.28
N LEU A 2 -2.71 25.62 -7.94
CA LEU A 2 -3.98 24.98 -8.33
C LEU A 2 -5.03 25.00 -7.20
N ILE A 3 -6.31 25.11 -7.56
CA ILE A 3 -7.48 24.89 -6.69
C ILE A 3 -8.35 23.81 -7.34
N LYS A 4 -8.83 22.85 -6.55
CA LYS A 4 -9.83 21.87 -6.99
C LYS A 4 -11.19 22.29 -6.44
N ILE A 5 -12.14 22.60 -7.31
CA ILE A 5 -13.52 22.95 -6.97
C ILE A 5 -14.42 22.02 -7.79
N GLU A 6 -15.27 21.23 -7.13
CA GLU A 6 -16.25 20.33 -7.78
C GLU A 6 -15.62 19.41 -8.84
N GLY A 7 -14.44 18.87 -8.55
CA GLY A 7 -13.73 17.97 -9.46
C GLY A 7 -12.98 18.67 -10.60
N LYS A 8 -13.18 19.97 -10.81
CA LYS A 8 -12.46 20.79 -11.80
C LYS A 8 -11.22 21.44 -11.19
N ILE A 9 -10.18 21.59 -12.01
CA ILE A 9 -8.89 22.16 -11.61
C ILE A 9 -8.77 23.59 -12.16
N PHE A 10 -8.50 24.54 -11.27
CA PHE A 10 -8.36 25.97 -11.58
C PHE A 10 -6.97 26.47 -11.18
N ILE A 11 -6.43 27.46 -11.88
CA ILE A 11 -5.19 28.14 -11.48
C ILE A 11 -5.56 29.38 -10.65
N LYS A 12 -4.93 29.58 -9.48
CA LYS A 12 -5.16 30.72 -8.57
C LYS A 12 -4.86 32.09 -9.19
N GLY A 13 -3.94 32.15 -10.14
CA GLY A 13 -3.57 33.35 -10.89
C GLY A 13 -2.86 32.95 -12.17
N LEU A 14 -3.30 33.51 -13.31
CA LEU A 14 -2.81 33.14 -14.63
C LEU A 14 -1.53 33.91 -14.95
N SER A 15 -0.39 33.25 -14.82
CA SER A 15 0.89 33.64 -15.43
C SER A 15 1.33 32.61 -16.47
N LEU A 16 2.22 33.01 -17.37
CA LEU A 16 2.85 32.12 -18.36
C LEU A 16 3.51 30.89 -17.72
N GLU A 17 4.24 31.10 -16.63
CA GLU A 17 4.87 30.05 -15.84
C GLU A 17 3.82 29.13 -15.18
N SER A 18 2.78 29.71 -14.59
CA SER A 18 1.71 28.92 -13.96
C SER A 18 0.95 28.05 -14.96
N LEU A 19 0.82 28.51 -16.21
CA LEU A 19 0.20 27.75 -17.30
C LEU A 19 1.06 26.54 -17.65
N LEU A 20 2.38 26.74 -17.81
CA LEU A 20 3.33 25.65 -18.09
C LEU A 20 3.37 24.64 -16.93
N ASP A 21 3.43 25.12 -15.69
CA ASP A 21 3.45 24.28 -14.48
C ASP A 21 2.16 23.47 -14.30
N ALA A 22 1.02 24.07 -14.62
CA ALA A 22 -0.28 23.42 -14.48
C ALA A 22 -0.65 22.55 -15.69
N TYR A 23 0.01 22.69 -16.85
CA TYR A 23 -0.42 22.09 -18.10
C TYR A 23 -0.61 20.57 -18.02
N LYS A 24 0.29 19.87 -17.33
CA LYS A 24 0.18 18.42 -17.06
C LYS A 24 -1.14 18.04 -16.37
N ASN A 25 -1.66 18.89 -15.50
CA ASN A 25 -2.90 18.65 -14.76
C ASN A 25 -4.13 19.16 -15.49
N LEU A 26 -3.98 20.19 -16.33
CA LEU A 26 -5.07 20.77 -17.12
C LEU A 26 -5.40 19.95 -18.37
N ALA A 27 -4.37 19.40 -19.04
CA ALA A 27 -4.48 18.64 -20.28
C ALA A 27 -3.54 17.42 -20.24
N PRO A 28 -3.81 16.42 -19.39
CA PRO A 28 -2.89 15.30 -19.14
C PRO A 28 -2.59 14.47 -20.40
N GLU A 29 -3.60 14.21 -21.22
CA GLU A 29 -3.45 13.42 -22.45
C GLU A 29 -2.53 14.13 -23.47
N SER A 30 -2.77 15.42 -23.70
CA SER A 30 -1.94 16.24 -24.60
C SER A 30 -0.49 16.37 -24.09
N TYR A 31 -0.32 16.55 -22.77
CA TYR A 31 1.00 16.59 -22.16
C TYR A 31 1.75 15.27 -22.35
N GLU A 32 1.12 14.13 -22.09
CA GLU A 32 1.77 12.82 -22.27
C GLU A 32 2.07 12.52 -23.74
N GLN A 33 1.22 12.92 -24.68
CA GLN A 33 1.52 12.79 -26.12
C GLN A 33 2.79 13.57 -26.50
N GLN A 34 2.90 14.83 -26.07
CA GLN A 34 4.10 15.63 -26.34
C GLN A 34 5.33 15.07 -25.62
N ARG A 35 5.17 14.61 -24.38
CA ARG A 35 6.25 13.98 -23.64
C ARG A 35 6.76 12.74 -24.36
N LEU A 36 5.86 11.84 -24.80
CA LEU A 36 6.25 10.64 -25.54
C LEU A 36 6.95 10.98 -26.85
N ALA A 37 6.45 11.97 -27.61
CA ALA A 37 7.11 12.40 -28.84
C ALA A 37 8.55 12.89 -28.61
N ILE A 38 8.79 13.71 -27.58
CA ILE A 38 10.14 14.18 -27.22
C ILE A 38 11.03 13.02 -26.76
N LEU A 39 10.48 12.08 -25.98
CA LEU A 39 11.24 10.91 -25.53
C LEU A 39 11.57 9.96 -26.69
N ASP A 40 10.70 9.87 -27.69
CA ASP A 40 10.92 9.05 -28.89
C ASP A 40 12.05 9.60 -29.77
N GLU A 41 12.21 10.92 -29.85
CA GLU A 41 13.37 11.59 -30.48
C GLU A 41 14.71 11.22 -29.78
N HIS A 42 14.66 10.73 -28.53
CA HIS A 42 15.82 10.42 -27.71
C HIS A 42 15.83 8.94 -27.30
N SER A 43 16.27 8.07 -28.22
CA SER A 43 16.27 6.61 -28.05
C SER A 43 16.91 6.09 -26.75
N PHE A 44 17.88 6.79 -26.18
CA PHE A 44 18.55 6.43 -24.93
C PHE A 44 17.66 6.60 -23.68
N LEU A 45 16.51 7.26 -23.79
CA LEU A 45 15.51 7.40 -22.71
C LEU A 45 14.47 6.28 -22.74
N LYS A 46 14.42 5.50 -23.83
CA LYS A 46 13.53 4.34 -23.93
C LYS A 46 13.93 3.32 -22.87
N ASN A 47 12.94 2.77 -22.19
CA ASN A 47 13.09 1.72 -21.18
C ASN A 47 13.73 2.15 -19.83
N ILE A 48 13.84 3.44 -19.53
CA ILE A 48 14.28 3.87 -18.18
C ILE A 48 13.12 3.77 -17.17
N THR A 49 13.06 2.62 -16.49
CA THR A 49 12.08 2.32 -15.45
C THR A 49 12.58 2.68 -14.04
N GLU A 50 11.65 3.11 -13.20
CA GLU A 50 11.90 3.22 -11.76
C GLU A 50 12.08 1.82 -11.16
N ILE A 51 12.98 1.69 -10.19
CA ILE A 51 13.04 0.47 -9.36
C ILE A 51 11.73 0.41 -8.55
N PRO A 52 10.97 -0.71 -8.62
CA PRO A 52 9.67 -0.81 -7.94
C PRO A 52 9.78 -0.98 -6.42
N ILE A 53 11.00 -1.05 -5.88
CA ILE A 53 11.30 -1.12 -4.46
C ILE A 53 11.07 0.24 -3.81
N THR A 54 10.15 0.29 -2.85
CA THR A 54 9.85 1.48 -2.06
C THR A 54 10.32 1.33 -0.62
N ASN A 55 10.53 2.44 0.08
CA ASN A 55 10.81 2.41 1.52
C ASN A 55 9.67 1.73 2.31
N LYS A 56 8.42 1.86 1.86
CA LYS A 56 7.27 1.17 2.45
C LYS A 56 7.42 -0.35 2.32
N LEU A 57 7.78 -0.85 1.14
CA LEU A 57 8.03 -2.27 0.91
C LEU A 57 9.15 -2.79 1.83
N CYS A 58 10.26 -2.07 1.94
CA CYS A 58 11.34 -2.43 2.86
C CYS A 58 10.88 -2.50 4.32
N ALA A 59 10.07 -1.54 4.78
CA ALA A 59 9.52 -1.54 6.14
C ALA A 59 8.55 -2.71 6.36
N ILE A 60 7.70 -3.02 5.37
CA ILE A 60 6.78 -4.16 5.43
C ILE A 60 7.57 -5.47 5.61
N ILE A 61 8.62 -5.68 4.80
CA ILE A 61 9.39 -6.91 4.80
C ILE A 61 10.30 -7.03 6.03
N PHE A 62 11.04 -5.98 6.41
CA PHE A 62 12.10 -6.10 7.42
C PHE A 62 11.71 -5.62 8.82
N GLU A 63 10.59 -4.90 8.97
CA GLU A 63 10.19 -4.37 10.27
C GLU A 63 8.82 -4.89 10.72
N ILE A 64 7.86 -5.04 9.80
CA ILE A 64 6.48 -5.43 10.12
C ILE A 64 6.33 -6.96 10.07
N LEU A 65 6.72 -7.62 8.97
CA LEU A 65 6.60 -9.07 8.82
C LEU A 65 7.23 -9.86 9.99
N PRO A 66 8.46 -9.54 10.46
CA PRO A 66 9.10 -10.27 11.56
C PRO A 66 8.39 -10.15 12.90
N TYR A 67 7.44 -9.20 13.03
CA TYR A 67 6.61 -9.06 14.22
C TYR A 67 5.48 -10.09 14.25
N PHE A 68 4.90 -10.40 13.09
CA PHE A 68 3.72 -11.26 12.97
C PHE A 68 4.05 -12.72 12.62
N VAL A 69 5.23 -12.97 12.06
CA VAL A 69 5.72 -14.32 11.73
C VAL A 69 6.58 -14.82 12.89
N SER A 70 6.26 -15.99 13.43
CA SER A 70 7.00 -16.60 14.56
C SER A 70 7.94 -17.69 14.07
N LYS A 71 9.01 -17.98 14.82
CA LYS A 71 9.80 -19.20 14.61
C LYS A 71 9.00 -20.41 15.12
N PRO A 72 9.04 -21.56 14.42
CA PRO A 72 8.37 -22.77 14.87
C PRO A 72 8.93 -23.35 16.18
N ASP A 73 10.11 -22.89 16.63
CA ASP A 73 10.77 -23.45 17.80
C ASP A 73 10.34 -22.80 19.12
N ARG A 74 9.84 -23.65 20.02
CA ARG A 74 9.10 -23.30 21.24
C ARG A 74 10.09 -23.00 22.36
N GLN A 75 10.27 -21.72 22.72
CA GLN A 75 10.43 -21.28 24.12
C GLN A 75 10.60 -19.76 24.29
N MET A 76 10.98 -19.01 23.25
CA MET A 76 10.91 -17.54 23.23
C MET A 76 10.62 -17.02 21.81
N ARG A 77 9.78 -15.99 21.68
CA ARG A 77 9.58 -15.28 20.40
C ARG A 77 10.87 -14.53 20.01
N LYS A 78 11.82 -15.22 19.38
CA LYS A 78 13.00 -14.60 18.79
C LYS A 78 12.60 -13.98 17.45
N LYS A 79 12.84 -12.69 17.28
CA LYS A 79 12.61 -11.99 16.00
C LYS A 79 13.53 -12.57 14.93
N TYR A 80 13.03 -12.69 13.71
CA TYR A 80 13.86 -13.03 12.56
C TYR A 80 14.90 -11.94 12.30
N THR A 81 16.14 -12.33 12.00
CA THR A 81 17.14 -11.41 11.45
C THR A 81 16.79 -11.08 10.01
N ARG A 82 17.44 -10.05 9.43
CA ARG A 82 17.22 -9.70 8.03
C ARG A 82 17.52 -10.85 7.08
N GLU A 83 18.58 -11.60 7.34
CA GLU A 83 19.01 -12.75 6.55
C GLU A 83 17.98 -13.87 6.64
N GLU A 84 17.48 -14.17 7.84
CA GLU A 84 16.46 -15.21 8.02
C GLU A 84 15.13 -14.84 7.34
N VAL A 85 14.74 -13.55 7.36
CA VAL A 85 13.57 -13.07 6.60
C VAL A 85 13.75 -13.31 5.09
N LEU A 86 14.97 -13.13 4.58
CA LEU A 86 15.24 -13.37 3.16
C LEU A 86 15.11 -14.84 2.79
N GLU A 87 15.67 -15.75 3.60
CA GLU A 87 15.51 -17.19 3.34
C GLU A 87 14.03 -17.59 3.38
N LEU A 88 13.26 -17.11 4.36
CA LEU A 88 11.81 -17.35 4.42
C LEU A 88 11.08 -16.91 3.14
N ILE A 89 11.45 -15.76 2.59
CA ILE A 89 10.83 -15.25 1.37
C ILE A 89 11.27 -16.04 0.14
N ILE A 90 12.55 -16.44 0.07
CA ILE A 90 13.08 -17.27 -1.01
C ILE A 90 12.35 -18.60 -1.07
N ASP A 91 12.20 -19.25 0.09
CA ASP A 91 11.47 -20.50 0.24
C ASP A 91 10.00 -20.32 -0.17
N GLN A 92 9.34 -19.25 0.30
CA GLN A 92 7.93 -18.99 -0.01
C GLN A 92 7.68 -18.67 -1.49
N LEU A 93 8.65 -18.04 -2.16
CA LEU A 93 8.53 -17.65 -3.56
C LEU A 93 9.13 -18.66 -4.53
N ASN A 94 9.73 -19.75 -4.04
CA ASN A 94 10.48 -20.73 -4.83
C ASN A 94 11.50 -20.08 -5.77
N ILE A 95 12.22 -19.05 -5.29
CA ILE A 95 13.21 -18.32 -6.11
C ILE A 95 14.41 -19.23 -6.35
N SER A 96 14.41 -19.91 -7.49
CA SER A 96 15.42 -20.92 -7.84
C SER A 96 16.71 -20.30 -8.39
N GLU A 97 16.64 -19.07 -8.92
CA GLU A 97 17.77 -18.37 -9.53
C GLU A 97 18.00 -16.99 -8.89
N LEU A 98 19.11 -16.89 -8.16
CA LEU A 98 19.66 -15.64 -7.62
C LEU A 98 21.06 -15.48 -8.20
N PRO A 99 21.45 -14.35 -8.83
CA PRO A 99 20.71 -13.19 -9.34
C PRO A 99 20.46 -13.23 -10.87
N SER A 100 19.29 -12.77 -11.31
CA SER A 100 18.94 -12.71 -12.75
C SER A 100 19.58 -11.50 -13.46
N GLN A 101 19.62 -11.54 -14.81
CA GLN A 101 20.04 -10.39 -15.62
C GLN A 101 19.24 -9.11 -15.29
N GLN A 102 17.98 -9.23 -14.90
CA GLN A 102 17.13 -8.10 -14.51
C GLN A 102 17.64 -7.37 -13.26
N THR A 103 18.24 -8.08 -12.29
CA THR A 103 18.87 -7.45 -11.12
C THR A 103 20.05 -6.56 -11.54
N ARG A 104 20.87 -7.05 -12.47
CA ARG A 104 22.03 -6.32 -13.01
C ARG A 104 21.61 -5.11 -13.86
N TYR A 105 20.60 -5.25 -14.70
CA TYR A 105 20.01 -4.13 -15.45
C TYR A 105 19.37 -3.07 -14.52
N SER A 106 18.71 -3.52 -13.45
CA SER A 106 18.11 -2.64 -12.45
C SER A 106 19.15 -1.87 -11.64
N LEU A 107 20.39 -2.36 -11.57
CA LEU A 107 21.52 -1.70 -10.91
C LEU A 107 22.42 -0.88 -11.84
N ASN A 108 22.18 -0.86 -13.16
CA ASN A 108 23.02 -0.11 -14.10
C ASN A 108 22.89 1.42 -13.87
N ILE A 109 23.72 1.96 -12.97
CA ILE A 109 23.80 3.38 -12.64
C ILE A 109 24.59 4.14 -13.70
N GLU A 110 25.58 3.51 -14.31
CA GLU A 110 26.45 4.14 -15.32
C GLU A 110 25.67 4.52 -16.57
N GLY A 111 24.84 3.60 -17.09
CA GLY A 111 23.95 3.89 -18.22
C GLY A 111 22.96 5.02 -17.92
N LEU A 112 22.49 5.15 -16.68
CA LEU A 112 21.64 6.27 -16.27
C LEU A 112 22.41 7.59 -16.17
N LYS A 113 23.65 7.57 -15.67
CA LYS A 113 24.51 8.76 -15.63
C LYS A 113 24.83 9.23 -17.05
N GLU A 114 25.11 8.31 -17.97
CA GLU A 114 25.33 8.62 -19.38
C GLU A 114 24.07 9.20 -20.04
N ALA A 115 22.90 8.62 -19.76
CA ALA A 115 21.61 9.14 -20.23
C ALA A 115 21.35 10.55 -19.68
N LEU A 116 21.60 10.80 -18.39
CA LEU A 116 21.46 12.13 -17.79
C LEU A 116 22.43 13.13 -18.44
N PHE A 117 23.69 12.75 -18.66
CA PHE A 117 24.68 13.61 -19.31
C PHE A 117 24.28 13.96 -20.76
N LYS A 118 23.74 12.99 -21.52
CA LYS A 118 23.19 13.24 -22.86
C LYS A 118 22.00 14.21 -22.79
N LEU A 119 21.15 14.07 -21.77
CA LEU A 119 19.98 14.92 -21.59
C LEU A 119 20.32 16.33 -21.11
N GLU A 120 21.38 16.51 -20.32
CA GLU A 120 21.91 17.82 -19.91
C GLU A 120 22.43 18.64 -21.09
N LYS A 121 22.90 17.99 -22.15
CA LYS A 121 23.30 18.65 -23.40
C LYS A 121 22.12 19.16 -24.22
N ILE A 122 20.91 18.65 -23.98
CA ILE A 122 19.70 19.11 -24.65
C ILE A 122 19.25 20.41 -23.95
N LYS A 123 19.22 21.49 -24.73
CA LYS A 123 18.72 22.79 -24.31
C LYS A 123 17.75 23.30 -25.35
N TYR A 124 16.50 23.47 -24.94
CA TYR A 124 15.52 24.24 -25.69
C TYR A 124 15.54 25.66 -25.11
N LEU A 125 15.85 26.64 -25.94
CA LEU A 125 15.89 28.05 -25.58
C LEU A 125 14.62 28.70 -26.15
N PRO A 126 13.48 28.65 -25.44
CA PRO A 126 12.31 29.39 -25.89
C PRO A 126 12.67 30.87 -25.98
N GLY A 127 12.34 31.51 -27.12
CA GLY A 127 12.58 32.94 -27.27
C GLY A 127 11.85 33.76 -26.21
N GLU A 128 12.36 34.96 -25.89
CA GLU A 128 11.65 35.85 -24.97
C GLU A 128 10.36 36.40 -25.61
N LEU A 129 9.26 36.35 -24.86
CA LEU A 129 8.05 37.07 -25.24
C LEU A 129 8.21 38.54 -24.90
N GLN A 130 8.15 39.38 -25.93
CA GLN A 130 8.16 40.83 -25.77
C GLN A 130 6.88 41.28 -25.04
N PRO A 131 6.97 42.26 -24.13
CA PRO A 131 5.79 42.85 -23.49
C PRO A 131 4.81 43.42 -24.53
N GLY A 132 3.52 43.17 -24.36
CA GLY A 132 2.45 43.72 -25.21
C GLY A 132 1.63 42.66 -25.95
N LEU A 133 0.93 43.09 -27.00
CA LEU A 133 0.08 42.21 -27.81
C LEU A 133 0.94 41.27 -28.66
N ILE A 134 0.77 39.96 -28.46
CA ILE A 134 1.48 38.92 -29.20
C ILE A 134 0.47 38.20 -30.08
N SER A 135 0.86 37.88 -31.32
CA SER A 135 0.00 37.09 -32.20
C SER A 135 -0.16 35.67 -31.69
N ARG A 136 -1.33 35.05 -31.93
CA ARG A 136 -1.61 33.66 -31.54
C ARG A 136 -0.50 32.70 -31.98
N ASN A 137 -0.01 32.84 -33.21
CA ASN A 137 1.03 31.96 -33.77
C ASN A 137 2.35 32.10 -33.02
N LYS A 138 2.76 33.33 -32.69
CA LYS A 138 3.98 33.58 -31.89
C LYS A 138 3.85 33.00 -30.48
N PHE A 139 2.71 33.21 -29.84
CA PHE A 139 2.44 32.64 -28.53
C PHE A 139 2.45 31.10 -28.56
N GLN A 140 1.83 30.48 -29.56
CA GLN A 140 1.77 29.03 -29.69
C GLN A 140 3.16 28.43 -29.91
N ALA A 141 3.99 29.03 -30.77
CA ALA A 141 5.37 28.59 -30.98
C ALA A 141 6.18 28.69 -29.68
N TRP A 142 6.11 29.84 -29.00
CA TRP A 142 6.75 30.04 -27.71
C TRP A 142 6.29 29.01 -26.66
N PHE A 143 4.98 28.75 -26.58
CA PHE A 143 4.42 27.82 -25.61
C PHE A 143 4.90 26.40 -25.85
N LEU A 144 4.94 25.94 -27.10
CA LEU A 144 5.42 24.62 -27.46
C LEU A 144 6.91 24.44 -27.13
N GLU A 145 7.76 25.42 -27.47
CA GLU A 145 9.19 25.36 -27.10
C GLU A 145 9.41 25.40 -25.59
N SER A 146 8.67 26.24 -24.88
CA SER A 146 8.73 26.34 -23.42
C SER A 146 8.28 25.03 -22.75
N LEU A 147 7.24 24.40 -23.29
CA LEU A 147 6.74 23.12 -22.82
C LEU A 147 7.73 21.99 -23.10
N LYS A 148 8.38 21.96 -24.27
CA LYS A 148 9.49 21.04 -24.57
C LYS A 148 10.62 21.18 -23.57
N ASN A 149 11.07 22.41 -23.30
CA ASN A 149 12.11 22.68 -22.32
C ASN A 149 11.71 22.18 -20.92
N LYS A 150 10.48 22.47 -20.50
CA LYS A 150 9.94 22.01 -19.22
C LYS A 150 9.92 20.49 -19.11
N ILE A 151 9.47 19.78 -20.16
CA ILE A 151 9.44 18.31 -20.18
C ILE A 151 10.85 17.75 -20.00
N ILE A 152 11.85 18.31 -20.70
CA ILE A 152 13.26 17.91 -20.55
C ILE A 152 13.76 18.15 -19.12
N GLU A 153 13.49 19.32 -18.54
CA GLU A 153 13.89 19.63 -17.16
C GLU A 153 13.22 18.72 -16.12
N ASP A 154 11.94 18.40 -16.31
CA ASP A 154 11.23 17.45 -15.45
C ASP A 154 11.80 16.02 -15.60
N GLU A 155 12.23 15.65 -16.81
CA GLU A 155 12.88 14.37 -17.09
C GLU A 155 14.30 14.30 -16.50
N LYS A 156 15.08 15.39 -16.50
CA LYS A 156 16.37 15.49 -15.75
C LYS A 156 16.15 15.20 -14.27
N LYS A 157 15.18 15.89 -13.66
CA LYS A 157 14.82 15.71 -12.25
C LYS A 157 14.37 14.28 -11.97
N ARG A 158 13.57 13.68 -12.88
CA ARG A 158 13.15 12.27 -12.78
C ARG A 158 14.35 11.32 -12.80
N LEU A 159 15.27 11.48 -13.75
CA LEU A 159 16.48 10.66 -13.89
C LEU A 159 17.40 10.79 -12.67
N GLN A 160 17.65 12.02 -12.21
CA GLN A 160 18.41 12.27 -10.98
C GLN A 160 17.80 11.54 -9.78
N LYS A 161 16.46 11.61 -9.62
CA LYS A 161 15.75 10.91 -8.56
C LYS A 161 15.87 9.40 -8.67
N ILE A 162 15.86 8.85 -9.89
CA ILE A 162 16.10 7.42 -10.13
C ILE A 162 17.53 7.05 -9.73
N ILE A 163 18.53 7.79 -10.21
CA ILE A 163 19.94 7.57 -9.90
C ILE A 163 20.17 7.59 -8.38
N SER A 164 19.69 8.63 -7.69
CA SER A 164 19.83 8.73 -6.23
C SER A 164 19.14 7.57 -5.49
N ARG A 165 18.02 7.05 -6.00
CA ARG A 165 17.39 5.85 -5.45
C ARG A 165 18.24 4.61 -5.69
N ARG A 166 18.72 4.38 -6.92
CA ARG A 166 19.58 3.22 -7.26
C ARG A 166 20.87 3.22 -6.47
N GLN A 167 21.48 4.38 -6.26
CA GLN A 167 22.69 4.55 -5.46
C GLN A 167 22.53 4.08 -4.00
N LYS A 168 21.34 4.24 -3.40
CA LYS A 168 21.06 3.71 -2.06
C LYS A 168 21.14 2.18 -2.00
N PHE A 169 20.94 1.52 -3.13
CA PHE A 169 21.00 0.08 -3.27
C PHE A 169 22.32 -0.43 -3.88
N ALA A 170 23.23 0.46 -4.30
CA ALA A 170 24.47 0.08 -4.97
C ALA A 170 25.38 -0.81 -4.11
N ASN A 171 25.36 -0.61 -2.78
CA ASN A 171 26.13 -1.39 -1.82
C ASN A 171 25.29 -2.48 -1.12
N THR A 172 24.07 -2.74 -1.61
CA THR A 172 23.19 -3.76 -1.03
C THR A 172 23.56 -5.13 -1.59
N ASN A 173 23.49 -6.16 -0.75
CA ASN A 173 23.72 -7.55 -1.17
C ASN A 173 22.83 -7.90 -2.38
N GLU A 174 23.43 -8.46 -3.44
CA GLU A 174 22.74 -8.80 -4.70
C GLU A 174 21.59 -9.81 -4.47
N LYS A 175 21.76 -10.71 -3.49
CA LYS A 175 20.71 -11.64 -3.04
C LYS A 175 19.49 -10.89 -2.49
N LEU A 176 19.73 -9.97 -1.56
CA LEU A 176 18.69 -9.12 -0.97
C LEU A 176 17.95 -8.29 -2.03
N LEU A 177 18.69 -7.71 -2.97
CA LEU A 177 18.07 -6.92 -4.03
C LEU A 177 17.19 -7.77 -4.95
N THR A 178 17.65 -8.96 -5.33
CA THR A 178 16.89 -9.86 -6.20
C THR A 178 15.59 -10.30 -5.53
N VAL A 179 15.62 -10.63 -4.23
CA VAL A 179 14.41 -10.94 -3.45
C VAL A 179 13.45 -9.75 -3.44
N LEU A 180 13.94 -8.54 -3.15
CA LEU A 180 13.12 -7.34 -3.12
C LEU A 180 12.49 -7.02 -4.49
N LEU A 181 13.24 -7.19 -5.58
CA LEU A 181 12.72 -7.03 -6.93
C LEU A 181 11.64 -8.06 -7.24
N SER A 182 11.87 -9.33 -6.90
CA SER A 182 10.92 -10.43 -7.13
C SER A 182 9.61 -10.19 -6.36
N VAL A 183 9.70 -9.75 -5.11
CA VAL A 183 8.53 -9.39 -4.30
C VAL A 183 7.80 -8.16 -4.87
N ALA A 184 8.55 -7.15 -5.31
CA ALA A 184 7.97 -5.94 -5.88
C ALA A 184 7.26 -6.21 -7.22
N GLU A 185 7.81 -7.10 -8.05
CA GLU A 185 7.22 -7.53 -9.33
C GLU A 185 5.94 -8.36 -9.11
N LYS A 186 5.97 -9.33 -8.19
CA LYS A 186 4.77 -10.09 -7.80
C LYS A 186 3.71 -9.19 -7.17
N GLY A 187 4.13 -8.10 -6.54
CA GLY A 187 3.26 -7.12 -5.89
C GLY A 187 2.51 -7.66 -4.68
N SER A 188 2.83 -8.87 -4.19
CA SER A 188 2.16 -9.49 -3.05
C SER A 188 3.01 -10.58 -2.40
N LEU A 189 2.80 -10.80 -1.11
CA LEU A 189 3.43 -11.86 -0.32
C LEU A 189 2.52 -12.22 0.86
N GLU A 190 2.43 -13.50 1.20
CA GLU A 190 1.79 -14.01 2.42
C GLU A 190 2.67 -15.10 3.04
N ILE A 191 2.99 -14.98 4.33
CA ILE A 191 3.76 -15.93 5.15
C ILE A 191 3.07 -16.04 6.50
N ASP A 192 2.74 -17.26 6.95
CA ASP A 192 2.06 -17.55 8.22
C ASP A 192 0.80 -16.69 8.48
N GLY A 193 0.05 -16.44 7.40
CA GLY A 193 -1.16 -15.63 7.40
C GLY A 193 -0.93 -14.13 7.58
N PHE A 194 0.31 -13.65 7.69
CA PHE A 194 0.64 -12.24 7.50
C PHE A 194 0.93 -11.99 6.02
N GLY A 195 0.34 -10.96 5.44
CA GLY A 195 0.59 -10.67 4.05
C GLY A 195 0.34 -9.23 3.65
N PHE A 196 0.67 -8.92 2.40
CA PHE A 196 0.35 -7.64 1.78
C PHE A 196 0.15 -7.79 0.28
N TYR A 197 -0.49 -6.80 -0.32
CA TYR A 197 -0.54 -6.64 -1.78
C TYR A 197 -0.54 -5.16 -2.18
N ALA A 198 0.06 -4.86 -3.33
CA ALA A 198 0.07 -3.54 -3.93
C ALA A 198 -1.33 -3.16 -4.42
N THR A 199 -1.69 -1.89 -4.23
CA THR A 199 -2.93 -1.32 -4.76
C THR A 199 -2.71 -0.74 -6.15
N SER A 200 -3.77 -0.28 -6.81
CA SER A 200 -3.68 0.47 -8.07
C SER A 200 -2.93 1.82 -7.92
N LEU A 201 -2.78 2.31 -6.69
CA LEU A 201 -2.03 3.53 -6.40
C LEU A 201 -0.54 3.20 -6.24
N LYS A 202 0.30 3.85 -7.03
CA LYS A 202 1.75 3.60 -7.08
C LYS A 202 2.39 3.75 -5.70
N GLY A 203 2.97 2.64 -5.21
CA GLY A 203 3.69 2.59 -3.93
C GLY A 203 2.80 2.48 -2.69
N GLU A 204 1.50 2.21 -2.86
CA GLU A 204 0.56 1.97 -1.78
C GLU A 204 0.18 0.49 -1.68
N PHE A 205 0.03 0.01 -0.45
CA PHE A 205 -0.18 -1.40 -0.12
C PHE A 205 -1.37 -1.56 0.82
N ILE A 206 -2.01 -2.72 0.74
CA ILE A 206 -2.86 -3.25 1.80
C ILE A 206 -2.05 -4.30 2.54
N ILE A 207 -1.93 -4.14 3.86
CA ILE A 207 -1.19 -5.04 4.75
C ILE A 207 -2.21 -5.71 5.66
N TYR A 208 -2.12 -7.03 5.84
CA TYR A 208 -3.12 -7.78 6.59
C TYR A 208 -2.53 -8.93 7.41
N LYS A 209 -3.32 -9.40 8.37
CA LYS A 209 -3.08 -10.64 9.12
C LYS A 209 -4.39 -11.43 9.21
N ARG A 210 -4.29 -12.73 8.96
CA ARG A 210 -5.35 -13.71 9.22
C ARG A 210 -5.56 -13.89 10.72
N THR A 211 -6.82 -13.82 11.16
CA THR A 211 -7.22 -14.05 12.55
C THR A 211 -7.18 -15.52 12.94
N GLY A 212 -7.34 -16.43 11.96
CA GLY A 212 -7.75 -17.80 12.22
C GLY A 212 -9.24 -17.87 12.58
N ALA A 213 -9.79 -19.08 12.62
CA ALA A 213 -11.12 -19.31 13.17
C ALA A 213 -11.08 -19.12 14.69
N TYR A 214 -12.09 -18.47 15.25
CA TYR A 214 -12.21 -18.21 16.68
C TYR A 214 -13.67 -18.34 17.10
N ALA A 215 -13.92 -18.42 18.41
CA ALA A 215 -15.27 -18.49 18.93
C ALA A 215 -15.53 -17.39 19.94
N LEU A 216 -16.76 -16.87 19.93
CA LEU A 216 -17.26 -15.93 20.93
C LEU A 216 -18.43 -16.54 21.69
N LYS A 217 -18.56 -16.18 22.96
CA LYS A 217 -19.74 -16.46 23.78
C LYS A 217 -20.66 -15.26 23.84
N ASP A 218 -21.96 -15.52 23.87
CA ASP A 218 -22.97 -14.51 24.20
C ASP A 218 -23.25 -14.44 25.71
N TYR A 219 -24.22 -13.60 26.08
CA TYR A 219 -24.65 -13.41 27.47
C TYR A 219 -25.20 -14.70 28.12
N TYR A 220 -25.80 -15.58 27.32
CA TYR A 220 -26.36 -16.86 27.76
C TYR A 220 -25.35 -18.02 27.74
N GLY A 221 -24.10 -17.74 27.36
CA GLY A 221 -23.04 -18.74 27.24
C GLY A 221 -23.24 -19.70 26.06
N ARG A 222 -24.00 -19.29 25.03
CA ARG A 222 -24.00 -19.98 23.73
C ARG A 222 -22.75 -19.58 22.97
N THR A 223 -22.28 -20.46 22.09
CA THR A 223 -21.00 -20.29 21.40
C THR A 223 -21.23 -20.09 19.90
N TYR A 224 -20.55 -19.10 19.34
CA TYR A 224 -20.62 -18.74 17.93
C TYR A 224 -19.23 -18.91 17.32
N LEU A 225 -19.14 -19.73 16.28
CA LEU A 225 -17.91 -20.02 15.56
C LEU A 225 -17.75 -19.03 14.42
N PHE A 226 -16.78 -18.14 14.55
CA PHE A 226 -16.42 -17.17 13.55
C PHE A 226 -15.36 -17.75 12.60
N PRO A 227 -15.58 -17.68 11.27
CA PRO A 227 -14.59 -18.17 10.32
C PRO A 227 -13.34 -17.26 10.31
N ASP A 228 -12.25 -17.78 9.74
CA ASP A 228 -11.04 -17.00 9.48
C ASP A 228 -11.34 -15.78 8.58
N CYS A 229 -10.72 -14.64 8.88
CA CYS A 229 -10.78 -13.45 8.04
C CYS A 229 -9.46 -12.69 8.05
N ARG A 230 -9.28 -11.80 7.07
CA ARG A 230 -8.12 -10.92 6.98
C ARG A 230 -8.48 -9.55 7.53
N VAL A 231 -7.89 -9.23 8.67
CA VAL A 231 -7.86 -7.86 9.18
C VAL A 231 -6.73 -7.13 8.51
N ALA A 232 -7.04 -6.00 7.89
CA ALA A 232 -6.16 -5.26 7.02
C ALA A 232 -6.12 -3.78 7.34
N ILE A 233 -5.05 -3.12 6.91
CA ILE A 233 -4.91 -1.67 6.87
C ILE A 233 -4.42 -1.24 5.49
N SER A 234 -4.78 -0.02 5.10
CA SER A 234 -4.31 0.63 3.88
C SER A 234 -3.18 1.57 4.23
N THR A 235 -2.07 1.54 3.47
CA THR A 235 -1.00 2.54 3.61
C THR A 235 -1.38 3.88 2.99
N ASN A 236 -2.49 3.92 2.23
CA ASN A 236 -3.09 5.12 1.67
C ASN A 236 -4.18 5.64 2.61
N GLY A 237 -3.96 6.84 3.17
CA GLY A 237 -4.90 7.49 4.09
C GLY A 237 -4.63 7.12 5.56
N SER A 238 -5.69 7.03 6.36
CA SER A 238 -5.58 6.62 7.77
C SER A 238 -5.29 5.11 7.87
N LEU A 239 -4.54 4.71 8.89
CA LEU A 239 -4.26 3.29 9.17
C LEU A 239 -5.46 2.63 9.88
N ALA A 240 -6.68 2.92 9.44
CA ALA A 240 -7.90 2.38 10.01
C ALA A 240 -8.06 0.90 9.63
N PRO A 241 -8.14 -0.02 10.61
CA PRO A 241 -8.35 -1.44 10.34
C PRO A 241 -9.71 -1.72 9.71
N PHE A 242 -9.73 -2.66 8.79
CA PHE A 242 -10.92 -3.14 8.11
C PHE A 242 -10.82 -4.63 7.80
N VAL A 243 -11.95 -5.29 7.56
CA VAL A 243 -11.99 -6.68 7.11
C VAL A 243 -12.09 -6.72 5.58
N ILE A 244 -11.23 -7.50 4.93
CA ILE A 244 -11.20 -7.60 3.46
C ILE A 244 -12.43 -8.36 2.95
N GLU A 245 -12.73 -9.50 3.58
CA GLU A 245 -13.81 -10.41 3.17
C GLU A 245 -15.19 -9.83 3.42
N ASN A 246 -16.18 -10.41 2.74
CA ASN A 246 -17.56 -10.30 3.16
C ASN A 246 -17.79 -11.03 4.49
N TYR A 247 -17.69 -10.31 5.60
CA TYR A 247 -17.64 -10.88 6.96
C TYR A 247 -18.73 -10.31 7.87
N LYS A 248 -19.23 -11.13 8.81
CA LYS A 248 -20.18 -10.73 9.86
C LYS A 248 -19.44 -10.65 11.18
N HIS A 249 -19.58 -9.54 11.91
CA HIS A 249 -19.06 -9.42 13.28
C HIS A 249 -19.79 -8.31 14.04
N PRO A 250 -19.91 -8.38 15.38
CA PRO A 250 -20.46 -7.31 16.21
C PRO A 250 -19.88 -5.90 15.98
N PHE A 251 -18.60 -5.81 15.64
CA PHE A 251 -17.93 -4.52 15.38
C PHE A 251 -17.95 -4.10 13.91
N LEU A 252 -18.81 -4.72 13.11
CA LEU A 252 -18.99 -4.44 11.70
C LEU A 252 -20.43 -4.01 11.43
N GLN A 253 -20.58 -2.97 10.60
CA GLN A 253 -21.87 -2.34 10.38
C GLN A 253 -22.84 -3.20 9.55
N LYS A 254 -22.34 -4.01 8.60
CA LYS A 254 -23.16 -4.83 7.69
C LYS A 254 -22.47 -6.18 7.43
N HIS A 255 -23.02 -7.03 6.56
CA HIS A 255 -22.28 -8.14 5.95
C HIS A 255 -21.82 -7.71 4.54
N ALA A 256 -20.64 -7.11 4.44
CA ALA A 256 -20.06 -6.65 3.16
C ALA A 256 -18.52 -6.65 3.22
N PRO A 257 -17.81 -6.68 2.07
CA PRO A 257 -16.35 -6.55 2.04
C PRO A 257 -15.86 -5.14 2.36
N GLY A 258 -14.61 -5.02 2.84
CA GLY A 258 -13.92 -3.74 3.02
C GLY A 258 -14.40 -2.92 4.23
N GLN A 259 -15.04 -3.55 5.20
CA GLN A 259 -15.69 -2.85 6.29
C GLN A 259 -14.72 -2.45 7.40
N LYS A 260 -14.76 -1.17 7.76
CA LYS A 260 -13.98 -0.65 8.89
C LYS A 260 -14.45 -1.25 10.20
N ILE A 261 -13.49 -1.66 11.02
CA ILE A 261 -13.76 -2.18 12.35
C ILE A 261 -14.07 -1.02 13.29
N CYS A 262 -15.24 -1.05 13.93
CA CYS A 262 -15.62 -0.02 14.89
C CYS A 262 -14.79 -0.15 16.18
N MET A 263 -13.93 0.83 16.45
CA MET A 263 -13.12 0.90 17.68
C MET A 263 -13.53 2.13 18.49
N ARG A 264 -14.22 1.91 19.62
CA ARG A 264 -14.89 3.00 20.37
C ARG A 264 -13.96 3.92 21.14
N ASN A 265 -12.72 3.52 21.44
CA ASN A 265 -11.81 4.28 22.30
C ASN A 265 -10.34 4.32 21.81
N THR A 266 -10.10 3.99 20.53
CA THR A 266 -8.72 3.89 20.00
C THR A 266 -8.45 5.04 19.04
N VAL A 267 -7.47 5.88 19.37
CA VAL A 267 -6.98 6.92 18.46
C VAL A 267 -6.01 6.27 17.46
N LEU A 268 -6.43 6.20 16.20
CA LEU A 268 -5.65 5.53 15.17
C LEU A 268 -4.56 6.41 14.56
N PRO A 269 -3.35 5.86 14.32
CA PRO A 269 -2.31 6.60 13.64
C PRO A 269 -2.66 6.86 12.17
N THR A 270 -2.18 7.98 11.65
CA THR A 270 -2.33 8.38 10.24
C THR A 270 -1.02 8.32 9.45
N VAL A 271 0.12 8.28 10.15
CA VAL A 271 1.45 8.26 9.53
C VAL A 271 1.93 6.82 9.39
N PHE A 272 2.39 6.47 8.19
CA PHE A 272 3.01 5.17 7.93
C PHE A 272 4.39 5.07 8.58
N ASN A 273 4.53 4.11 9.49
CA ASN A 273 5.79 3.53 9.96
C ASN A 273 5.50 2.14 10.56
N ALA A 274 6.52 1.31 10.75
CA ALA A 274 6.31 -0.06 11.22
C ALA A 274 5.56 -0.15 12.55
N LYS A 275 5.91 0.68 13.54
CA LYS A 275 5.25 0.72 14.85
C LYS A 275 3.75 1.01 14.73
N ASN A 276 3.39 2.00 13.93
CA ASN A 276 1.99 2.40 13.73
C ASN A 276 1.18 1.35 12.98
N VAL A 277 1.77 0.71 11.96
CA VAL A 277 1.14 -0.40 11.22
C VAL A 277 0.89 -1.58 12.15
N ILE A 278 1.90 -1.99 12.92
CA ILE A 278 1.80 -3.09 13.88
C ILE A 278 0.69 -2.79 14.88
N PHE A 279 0.72 -1.61 15.51
CA PHE A 279 -0.29 -1.19 16.47
C PHE A 279 -1.70 -1.23 15.87
N ALA A 280 -1.92 -0.61 14.71
CA ALA A 280 -3.23 -0.57 14.08
C ALA A 280 -3.76 -1.98 13.74
N LEU A 281 -2.93 -2.84 13.15
CA LEU A 281 -3.33 -4.23 12.87
C LEU A 281 -3.66 -5.01 14.14
N GLN A 282 -2.87 -4.85 15.20
CA GLN A 282 -3.15 -5.50 16.48
C GLN A 282 -4.45 -5.01 17.11
N GLU A 283 -4.71 -3.71 17.11
CA GLU A 283 -5.97 -3.16 17.63
C GLU A 283 -7.17 -3.68 16.84
N GLY A 284 -7.06 -3.76 15.51
CA GLY A 284 -8.10 -4.35 14.66
C GLY A 284 -8.36 -5.82 14.98
N ILE A 285 -7.30 -6.63 15.11
CA ILE A 285 -7.41 -8.06 15.47
C ILE A 285 -7.99 -8.22 16.87
N ASN A 286 -7.47 -7.46 17.84
CA ASN A 286 -7.92 -7.50 19.23
C ASN A 286 -9.38 -7.06 19.38
N ALA A 287 -9.82 -6.08 18.58
CA ALA A 287 -11.22 -5.70 18.55
C ALA A 287 -12.10 -6.89 18.15
N LEU A 288 -11.75 -7.65 17.11
CA LEU A 288 -12.54 -8.83 16.71
C LEU A 288 -12.47 -9.96 17.74
N LEU A 289 -11.26 -10.31 18.19
CA LEU A 289 -11.08 -11.47 19.08
C LEU A 289 -11.55 -11.21 20.51
N TYR A 290 -11.24 -10.05 21.06
CA TYR A 290 -11.35 -9.77 22.51
C TYR A 290 -12.25 -8.60 22.85
N GLY A 291 -12.64 -7.80 21.86
CA GLY A 291 -13.39 -6.57 22.12
C GLY A 291 -14.85 -6.83 22.55
N TYR A 292 -15.43 -7.98 22.19
CA TYR A 292 -16.83 -8.27 22.46
C TYR A 292 -17.05 -8.71 23.93
N ASP A 293 -17.65 -7.84 24.72
CA ASP A 293 -18.00 -8.10 26.12
C ASP A 293 -19.38 -8.76 26.24
N TYR A 294 -19.39 -10.07 26.43
CA TYR A 294 -20.62 -10.85 26.57
C TYR A 294 -21.44 -10.51 27.82
N ARG A 295 -20.85 -9.83 28.83
CA ARG A 295 -21.56 -9.42 30.05
C ARG A 295 -22.45 -8.20 29.83
N ARG A 296 -22.22 -7.44 28.74
CA ARG A 296 -22.99 -6.24 28.41
C ARG A 296 -24.05 -6.57 27.36
N ARG A 297 -25.30 -6.66 27.80
CA ARG A 297 -26.46 -6.94 26.95
C ARG A 297 -26.85 -5.78 26.02
N ASN A 298 -26.39 -4.55 26.29
CA ASN A 298 -26.93 -3.34 25.67
C ASN A 298 -25.95 -2.70 24.65
N GLY A 299 -26.29 -2.75 23.37
CA GLY A 299 -25.57 -2.06 22.30
C GLY A 299 -26.03 -2.46 20.88
N TYR A 300 -25.62 -1.68 19.87
CA TYR A 300 -25.69 -2.12 18.47
C TYR A 300 -24.80 -3.36 18.29
N HIS A 301 -25.37 -4.41 17.70
CA HIS A 301 -24.76 -5.71 17.38
C HIS A 301 -24.45 -6.64 18.57
N SER A 302 -25.48 -7.04 19.33
CA SER A 302 -25.40 -8.24 20.17
C SER A 302 -25.29 -9.50 19.31
N LEU A 303 -24.64 -10.56 19.82
CA LEU A 303 -24.70 -11.89 19.22
C LEU A 303 -26.10 -12.51 19.37
N ASP A 304 -26.80 -12.18 20.44
CA ASP A 304 -28.17 -12.63 20.67
C ASP A 304 -29.12 -11.97 19.66
N SER A 305 -30.01 -12.76 19.05
CA SER A 305 -31.08 -12.27 18.18
C SER A 305 -32.12 -11.49 19.00
N VAL A 306 -31.87 -10.19 19.18
CA VAL A 306 -32.89 -9.26 19.70
C VAL A 306 -33.65 -8.69 18.50
N PRO A 307 -34.98 -8.84 18.43
CA PRO A 307 -35.78 -8.26 17.36
C PRO A 307 -35.75 -6.73 17.46
N LEU A 308 -34.82 -6.11 16.73
CA LEU A 308 -34.73 -4.66 16.59
C LEU A 308 -35.43 -4.22 15.30
N PRO A 309 -36.25 -3.15 15.33
CA PRO A 309 -36.81 -2.57 14.11
C PRO A 309 -35.68 -2.01 13.25
N GLY A 310 -35.42 -2.61 12.08
CA GLY A 310 -34.40 -2.14 11.12
C GLY A 310 -33.42 -3.19 10.60
N GLY A 311 -33.49 -4.45 11.06
CA GLY A 311 -32.63 -5.54 10.57
C GLY A 311 -31.21 -5.45 11.10
N SER A 312 -30.97 -6.04 12.27
CA SER A 312 -29.62 -6.32 12.75
C SER A 312 -29.00 -7.50 11.97
N ILE A 313 -27.68 -7.52 11.86
CA ILE A 313 -26.95 -8.71 11.38
C ILE A 313 -27.28 -9.86 12.33
N ASN A 314 -27.82 -10.96 11.80
CA ASN A 314 -28.05 -12.20 12.55
C ASN A 314 -26.79 -13.08 12.50
N PHE A 315 -26.52 -13.77 13.62
CA PHE A 315 -25.41 -14.70 13.83
C PHE A 315 -25.86 -16.13 14.14
N ASP A 316 -27.17 -16.45 14.06
CA ASP A 316 -27.68 -17.81 14.30
C ASP A 316 -26.98 -18.86 13.42
N ASP A 317 -26.54 -18.48 12.23
CA ASP A 317 -25.77 -19.32 11.31
C ASP A 317 -24.36 -19.66 11.80
N TYR A 318 -23.83 -18.91 12.76
CA TYR A 318 -22.53 -19.18 13.40
C TYR A 318 -22.68 -19.94 14.73
N MET A 319 -23.89 -20.08 15.26
CA MET A 319 -24.12 -20.74 16.53
C MET A 319 -23.83 -22.24 16.43
N ILE A 320 -23.01 -22.75 17.34
CA ILE A 320 -22.64 -24.17 17.40
C ILE A 320 -23.01 -24.78 18.77
N PRO A 321 -23.31 -26.09 18.82
CA PRO A 321 -23.60 -26.76 20.09
C PRO A 321 -22.34 -26.86 20.96
N ARG A 322 -22.52 -26.95 22.27
CA ARG A 322 -21.41 -26.96 23.25
C ARG A 322 -20.44 -28.13 23.05
N ASP A 323 -20.92 -29.22 22.49
CA ASP A 323 -20.19 -30.46 22.25
C ASP A 323 -19.61 -30.56 20.84
N HIS A 324 -19.63 -29.45 20.06
CA HIS A 324 -19.10 -29.41 18.70
C HIS A 324 -17.62 -29.85 18.67
N PRO A 325 -17.22 -30.74 17.73
CA PRO A 325 -15.88 -31.33 17.69
C PRO A 325 -14.73 -30.32 17.69
N VAL A 326 -14.89 -29.17 17.02
CA VAL A 326 -13.84 -28.14 16.95
C VAL A 326 -13.54 -27.49 18.31
N LEU A 327 -14.52 -27.43 19.21
CA LEU A 327 -14.35 -26.93 20.57
C LEU A 327 -13.76 -28.02 21.47
N LYS A 328 -14.32 -29.24 21.40
CA LYS A 328 -13.86 -30.39 22.21
C LYS A 328 -12.40 -30.74 21.97
N ASN A 329 -11.97 -30.67 20.71
CA ASN A 329 -10.60 -30.99 20.31
C ASN A 329 -9.63 -29.80 20.51
N GLY A 330 -10.10 -28.67 21.04
CA GLY A 330 -9.28 -27.47 21.25
C GLY A 330 -8.77 -26.82 19.96
N LEU A 331 -9.42 -27.09 18.82
CA LEU A 331 -9.02 -26.55 17.51
C LEU A 331 -9.35 -25.05 17.37
N VAL A 332 -10.31 -24.57 18.16
CA VAL A 332 -10.75 -23.18 18.18
C VAL A 332 -10.76 -22.67 19.62
N GLN A 333 -10.16 -21.50 19.84
CA GLN A 333 -10.18 -20.82 21.13
C GLN A 333 -11.44 -19.96 21.27
N ILE A 334 -12.06 -20.00 22.45
CA ILE A 334 -13.06 -19.02 22.85
C ILE A 334 -12.31 -17.80 23.39
N THR A 335 -12.41 -16.67 22.69
CA THR A 335 -11.50 -15.54 22.91
C THR A 335 -12.04 -14.51 23.90
N ASN A 336 -13.35 -14.38 24.07
CA ASN A 336 -13.94 -13.40 24.97
C ASN A 336 -14.23 -13.89 26.40
N GLU A 337 -13.54 -14.94 26.87
CA GLU A 337 -13.60 -15.36 28.27
C GLU A 337 -12.75 -14.44 29.16
N PHE A 338 -13.35 -13.38 29.68
CA PHE A 338 -12.72 -12.57 30.73
C PHE A 338 -12.59 -13.43 32.01
N ARG A 339 -11.35 -13.84 32.33
CA ARG A 339 -11.00 -14.46 33.61
C ARG A 339 -11.01 -13.44 34.74
#